data_AF-E6WWF9-F1
#
_entry.id   AF-E6WWF9-F1
#
_cell.length_a   1.000
_cell.length_b   1.000
_cell.length_c   1.000
_cell.angle_alpha   90.00
_cell.angle_beta   90.00
_cell.angle_gamma   90.00
#
_symmetry.space_group_name_H-M   'P 1'
#
loop_
_entity.id
_entity.type
_entity.pdbx_description
1 polymer ?
#
loop_
_entity_poly.entity_id
_entity_poly.type
_entity_poly.pdbx_seq_one_letter_code
_entity_poly.pdbx_strand_id
1 'polypeptide(L)'
;MPAFWKAVLVAPLAVPVALCIWIAASWQLHLRQADFYLAAGIVVVVGTVCGAIAMAVLGLPYLLWLRAKDRLSWLAVCAGSTLAGIGMAAPFWIQVSRQSALESALVGTGAGLLVGVVFCLVAGLPVWGRQVQGVASCE
;
A
#
# COMPACT_ATOMS: atom_id res chain seq x y z
N MET A 1 17.67 -1.19 14.02
CA MET A 1 17.25 -0.45 12.79
C MET A 1 16.90 -1.29 11.53
N PRO A 2 17.14 -2.61 11.42
CA PRO A 2 16.91 -3.33 10.14
C PRO A 2 15.42 -3.59 9.81
N ALA A 3 14.52 -3.56 10.80
CA ALA A 3 13.10 -3.82 10.60
C ALA A 3 12.39 -2.75 9.75
N PHE A 4 12.82 -1.48 9.85
CA PHE A 4 12.23 -0.37 9.09
C PHE A 4 12.50 -0.50 7.57
N TRP A 5 13.74 -0.81 7.19
CA TRP A 5 14.11 -1.03 5.79
C TRP A 5 13.43 -2.27 5.20
N LYS A 6 13.28 -3.34 6.01
CA LYS A 6 12.49 -4.51 5.61
C LYS A 6 11.03 -4.13 5.35
N ALA A 7 10.42 -3.32 6.22
CA ALA A 7 9.04 -2.87 6.04
C ALA A 7 8.86 -2.04 4.75
N VAL A 8 9.81 -1.15 4.43
CA VAL A 8 9.80 -0.35 3.19
C VAL A 8 9.87 -1.24 1.94
N LEU A 9 10.67 -2.31 1.98
CA LEU A 9 10.80 -3.26 0.87
C LEU A 9 9.58 -4.18 0.73
N VAL A 10 8.93 -4.54 1.83
CA VAL A 10 7.79 -5.48 1.84
C VAL A 10 6.46 -4.78 1.53
N ALA A 11 6.29 -3.52 1.92
CA ALA A 11 5.07 -2.75 1.66
C ALA A 11 4.63 -2.73 0.17
N PRO A 12 5.52 -2.49 -0.82
CA PRO A 12 5.12 -2.49 -2.23
C PRO A 12 4.73 -3.87 -2.77
N LEU A 13 5.11 -4.97 -2.11
CA LEU A 13 4.66 -6.33 -2.47
C LEU A 13 3.20 -6.58 -2.09
N ALA A 14 2.64 -5.82 -1.14
CA ALA A 14 1.22 -5.95 -0.79
C ALA A 14 0.28 -5.38 -1.87
N VAL A 15 0.75 -4.39 -2.64
CA VAL A 15 0.00 -3.75 -3.74
C VAL A 15 -0.42 -4.73 -4.84
N PRO A 16 0.49 -5.50 -5.47
CA PRO A 16 0.11 -6.46 -6.52
C PRO A 16 -0.77 -7.58 -5.97
N VAL A 17 -0.58 -8.00 -4.71
CA VAL A 17 -1.42 -9.04 -4.09
C VAL A 17 -2.86 -8.56 -3.94
N ALA A 18 -3.07 -7.34 -3.43
CA ALA A 18 -4.40 -6.75 -3.32
C ALA A 18 -5.07 -6.57 -4.69
N LEU A 19 -4.32 -6.13 -5.70
CA LEU A 19 -4.82 -6.00 -7.07
C LEU A 19 -5.17 -7.35 -7.70
N CYS A 20 -4.34 -8.37 -7.52
CA CYS A 20 -4.64 -9.72 -8.00
C CYS A 20 -5.92 -10.28 -7.37
N ILE A 21 -6.12 -10.09 -6.05
CA ILE A 21 -7.36 -10.50 -5.38
C ILE A 21 -8.56 -9.75 -5.95
N TRP A 22 -8.44 -8.43 -6.16
CA TRP A 22 -9.51 -7.63 -6.74
C TRP A 22 -9.87 -8.07 -8.17
N ILE A 23 -8.87 -8.29 -9.02
CA ILE A 23 -9.06 -8.77 -10.40
C ILE A 23 -9.70 -10.15 -10.37
N ALA A 24 -9.22 -11.06 -9.53
CA ALA A 24 -9.83 -12.38 -9.37
C ALA A 24 -11.30 -12.30 -8.92
N ALA A 25 -11.64 -11.38 -8.02
CA ALA A 25 -13.01 -11.18 -7.55
C ALA A 25 -13.93 -10.53 -8.59
N SER A 26 -13.42 -9.57 -9.37
CA SER A 26 -14.21 -8.83 -10.36
C SER A 26 -14.37 -9.56 -11.69
N TRP A 27 -13.42 -10.43 -12.06
CA TRP A 27 -13.37 -11.09 -13.37
C TRP A 27 -13.87 -12.54 -13.37
N GLN A 28 -14.58 -12.94 -12.31
CA GLN A 28 -15.11 -14.29 -12.10
C GLN A 28 -16.09 -14.80 -13.18
N LEU A 29 -16.39 -14.03 -14.24
CA LEU A 29 -17.50 -14.37 -15.15
C LEU A 29 -17.21 -14.49 -16.64
N HIS A 30 -16.12 -14.00 -17.26
CA HIS A 30 -16.14 -13.86 -18.73
C HIS A 30 -14.85 -14.04 -19.56
N LEU A 31 -13.68 -14.39 -18.97
CA LEU A 31 -12.44 -14.42 -19.76
C LEU A 31 -11.69 -15.75 -19.75
N ARG A 32 -11.09 -16.03 -20.91
CA ARG A 32 -10.30 -17.21 -21.22
C ARG A 32 -9.04 -17.21 -20.33
N GLN A 33 -8.77 -18.34 -19.70
CA GLN A 33 -7.77 -18.50 -18.64
C GLN A 33 -6.35 -18.01 -19.03
N ALA A 34 -6.00 -18.00 -20.33
CA ALA A 34 -4.71 -17.52 -20.84
C ALA A 34 -4.53 -15.99 -20.73
N ASP A 35 -5.59 -15.22 -21.00
CA ASP A 35 -5.53 -13.75 -20.94
C ASP A 35 -5.44 -13.24 -19.50
N PHE A 36 -5.96 -14.03 -18.55
CA PHE A 36 -5.89 -13.74 -17.12
C PHE A 36 -4.45 -13.73 -16.59
N TYR A 37 -3.63 -14.72 -16.93
CA TYR A 37 -2.24 -14.77 -16.46
C TYR A 37 -1.40 -13.63 -17.03
N LEU A 38 -1.67 -13.24 -18.28
CA LEU A 38 -0.94 -12.17 -18.94
C LEU A 38 -1.32 -10.80 -18.35
N ALA A 39 -2.62 -10.56 -18.12
CA ALA A 39 -3.12 -9.38 -17.43
C ALA A 39 -2.60 -9.30 -15.97
N ALA A 40 -2.67 -10.41 -15.22
CA ALA A 40 -2.14 -10.47 -13.86
C ALA A 40 -0.63 -10.21 -13.82
N GLY A 41 0.13 -10.77 -14.75
CA GLY A 41 1.58 -10.52 -14.86
C GLY A 41 1.90 -9.04 -15.08
N ILE A 42 1.19 -8.38 -16.01
CA ILE A 42 1.36 -6.94 -16.25
C ILE A 42 1.01 -6.13 -15.00
N VAL A 43 -0.11 -6.44 -14.34
CA VAL A 43 -0.53 -5.74 -13.12
C VAL A 43 0.46 -5.93 -11.99
N VAL A 44 1.05 -7.11 -11.85
CA VAL A 44 2.10 -7.36 -10.84
C VAL A 44 3.33 -6.52 -11.14
N VAL A 45 3.83 -6.52 -12.38
CA VAL A 45 5.04 -5.76 -12.74
C VAL A 45 4.81 -4.26 -12.63
N VAL A 46 3.74 -3.74 -13.23
CA VAL A 46 3.42 -2.31 -13.19
C VAL A 46 3.08 -1.88 -11.76
N GLY A 47 2.28 -2.67 -11.04
CA GLY A 47 1.88 -2.39 -9.66
C GLY A 47 3.06 -2.39 -8.69
N THR A 48 4.00 -3.33 -8.82
CA THR A 48 5.22 -3.35 -7.99
C THR A 48 6.13 -2.17 -8.30
N VAL A 49 6.37 -1.86 -9.58
CA VAL A 49 7.24 -0.74 -9.98
C VAL A 49 6.62 0.59 -9.53
N CYS A 50 5.35 0.84 -9.83
CA CYS A 50 4.65 2.04 -9.38
C CYS A 50 4.60 2.13 -7.86
N GLY A 51 4.32 1.02 -7.16
CA GLY A 51 4.31 0.97 -5.70
C GLY A 51 5.68 1.27 -5.09
N ALA A 52 6.76 0.74 -5.67
CA ALA A 52 8.12 1.01 -5.24
C ALA A 52 8.50 2.49 -5.47
N ILE A 53 8.15 3.06 -6.63
CA ILE A 53 8.38 4.48 -6.93
C ILE A 53 7.57 5.35 -5.97
N ALA A 54 6.30 5.06 -5.73
CA ALA A 54 5.46 5.77 -4.78
C ALA A 54 6.07 5.76 -3.37
N MET A 55 6.53 4.58 -2.97
CA MET A 55 7.14 4.41 -1.66
C MET A 55 8.48 5.12 -1.58
N ALA A 56 9.27 5.18 -2.64
CA ALA A 56 10.54 5.92 -2.66
C ALA A 56 10.34 7.45 -2.67
N VAL A 57 9.40 7.95 -3.48
CA VAL A 57 9.20 9.38 -3.73
C VAL A 57 8.32 10.04 -2.67
N LEU A 58 7.28 9.37 -2.19
CA LEU A 58 6.33 9.94 -1.24
C LEU A 58 6.41 9.22 0.12
N GLY A 59 6.45 7.89 0.13
CA GLY A 59 6.41 7.10 1.36
C GLY A 59 7.64 7.31 2.25
N LEU A 60 8.84 7.21 1.69
CA LEU A 60 10.11 7.30 2.38
C LEU A 60 10.31 8.69 3.00
N PRO A 61 10.17 9.82 2.26
CA PRO A 61 10.32 11.14 2.87
C PRO A 61 9.23 11.42 3.90
N TYR A 62 7.99 10.97 3.67
CA TYR A 62 6.92 11.12 4.66
C TYR A 62 7.21 10.37 5.97
N LEU A 63 7.67 9.12 5.87
CA LEU A 63 8.05 8.32 7.04
C LEU A 63 9.28 8.87 7.76
N LEU A 64 10.30 9.33 7.01
CA LEU A 64 11.49 9.97 7.59
C LEU A 64 11.11 11.28 8.30
N TRP A 65 10.20 12.06 7.73
CA TRP A 65 9.70 13.28 8.33
C TRP A 65 8.87 13.04 9.60
N LEU A 66 7.99 12.04 9.59
CA LEU A 66 7.23 11.61 10.78
C LEU A 66 8.16 11.09 11.87
N ARG A 67 9.20 10.34 11.50
CA ARG A 67 10.23 9.85 12.40
C ARG A 67 11.03 10.99 13.02
N ALA A 68 11.43 11.98 12.23
CA ALA A 68 12.13 13.16 12.71
C ALA A 68 11.31 13.99 13.72
N LYS A 69 9.99 13.83 13.74
CA LYS A 69 9.07 14.49 14.67
C LYS A 69 8.58 13.60 15.82
N ASP A 70 9.05 12.36 15.93
CA ASP A 70 8.55 11.36 16.91
C ASP A 70 7.02 11.17 16.87
N ARG A 71 6.40 11.40 15.70
CA ARG A 71 4.95 11.29 15.48
C ARG A 71 4.59 10.05 14.67
N LEU A 72 5.50 9.09 14.58
CA LEU A 72 5.33 7.85 13.82
C LEU A 72 4.27 6.97 14.49
N SER A 73 3.01 7.20 14.13
CA SER A 73 1.86 6.47 14.66
C SER A 73 1.26 5.57 13.58
N TRP A 74 0.70 4.44 14.00
CA TRP A 74 -0.05 3.53 13.13
C TRP A 74 -1.08 4.27 12.27
N LEU A 75 -1.83 5.17 12.91
CA LEU A 75 -2.83 6.01 12.27
C LEU A 75 -2.24 6.92 11.19
N ALA A 76 -1.11 7.58 11.44
CA ALA A 76 -0.49 8.46 10.46
C ALA A 76 0.04 7.69 9.23
N VAL A 77 0.53 6.46 9.43
CA VAL A 77 1.01 5.61 8.34
C VAL A 77 -0.17 5.08 7.51
N CYS A 78 -1.20 4.52 8.15
CA CYS A 78 -2.39 4.05 7.46
C CYS A 78 -3.13 5.18 6.75
N ALA A 79 -3.26 6.36 7.36
CA ALA A 79 -3.91 7.51 6.72
C ALA A 79 -3.12 7.98 5.49
N GLY A 80 -1.79 8.07 5.60
CA GLY A 80 -0.92 8.44 4.49
C GLY A 80 -0.96 7.44 3.34
N SER A 81 -0.90 6.13 3.64
CA SER A 81 -0.96 5.08 2.62
C SER A 81 -2.33 5.00 1.94
N THR A 82 -3.41 5.25 2.69
CA THR A 82 -4.77 5.32 2.14
C THR A 82 -4.93 6.51 1.20
N LEU A 83 -4.48 7.71 1.60
CA LEU A 83 -4.50 8.91 0.75
C LEU A 83 -3.68 8.73 -0.53
N ALA A 84 -2.48 8.17 -0.40
CA ALA A 84 -1.63 7.86 -1.57
C ALA A 84 -2.31 6.83 -2.49
N GLY A 85 -2.94 5.81 -1.91
CA GLY A 85 -3.71 4.80 -2.65
C GLY A 85 -4.88 5.41 -3.44
N ILE A 86 -5.66 6.29 -2.83
CA ILE A 86 -6.75 7.02 -3.51
C ILE A 86 -6.21 7.91 -4.62
N GLY A 87 -5.14 8.68 -4.33
CA GLY A 87 -4.54 9.60 -5.29
C GLY A 87 -3.93 8.92 -6.52
N MET A 88 -3.46 7.68 -6.38
CA MET A 88 -2.93 6.86 -7.48
C MET A 88 -4.04 6.10 -8.22
N ALA A 89 -5.01 5.54 -7.50
CA ALA A 89 -6.06 4.72 -8.08
C ALA A 89 -7.06 5.57 -8.89
N ALA A 90 -7.43 6.76 -8.42
CA ALA A 90 -8.38 7.62 -9.10
C ALA A 90 -7.97 7.95 -10.55
N PRO A 91 -6.79 8.55 -10.83
CA PRO A 91 -6.43 8.90 -12.20
C PRO A 91 -6.21 7.67 -13.10
N PHE A 92 -5.67 6.58 -12.56
CA PHE A 92 -5.40 5.36 -13.33
C PHE A 92 -6.70 4.70 -13.82
N TRP A 93 -7.67 4.50 -12.92
CA TRP A 93 -8.92 3.81 -13.26
C TRP A 93 -9.92 4.67 -14.02
N ILE A 94 -9.90 6.00 -13.80
CA ILE A 94 -10.68 6.94 -14.63
C ILE A 94 -10.27 6.84 -16.10
N GLN A 95 -8.97 6.68 -16.39
CA GLN A 95 -8.48 6.54 -17.76
C GLN A 95 -8.68 5.15 -18.34
N VAL A 96 -8.53 4.09 -17.54
CA VAL A 96 -8.46 2.71 -18.04
C VAL A 96 -9.82 2.01 -18.11
N SER A 97 -10.71 2.16 -17.13
CA SER A 97 -11.89 1.27 -17.02
C SER A 97 -13.24 1.95 -17.16
N ARG A 98 -13.31 3.29 -17.27
CA ARG A 98 -14.58 4.05 -17.10
C ARG A 98 -15.36 3.63 -15.85
N GLN A 99 -14.69 3.07 -14.83
CA GLN A 99 -15.36 2.74 -13.58
C GLN A 99 -15.77 4.03 -12.88
N SER A 100 -16.84 3.91 -12.07
CA SER A 100 -17.26 5.01 -11.23
C SER A 100 -16.09 5.45 -10.33
N ALA A 101 -15.94 6.76 -10.14
CA ALA A 101 -14.90 7.31 -9.28
C ALA A 101 -14.97 6.72 -7.85
N LEU A 102 -16.18 6.30 -7.44
CA LEU A 102 -16.47 5.71 -6.15
C LEU A 102 -15.90 4.28 -6.01
N GLU A 103 -16.03 3.43 -7.03
CA GLU A 103 -15.35 2.12 -7.05
C GLU A 103 -13.83 2.29 -7.07
N SER A 104 -13.31 3.20 -7.89
CA SER A 104 -11.86 3.45 -8.00
C SER A 104 -11.28 3.93 -6.67
N ALA A 105 -12.01 4.80 -5.98
CA ALA A 105 -11.66 5.25 -4.63
C ALA A 105 -11.72 4.10 -3.63
N LEU A 106 -12.74 3.23 -3.66
CA LEU A 106 -12.85 2.08 -2.76
C LEU A 106 -11.67 1.12 -2.92
N VAL A 107 -11.29 0.80 -4.17
CA VAL A 107 -10.14 -0.08 -4.46
C VAL A 107 -8.84 0.57 -4.00
N GLY A 108 -8.64 1.85 -4.30
CA GLY A 108 -7.46 2.60 -3.85
C GLY A 108 -7.36 2.70 -2.32
N THR A 109 -8.49 2.92 -1.65
CA THR A 109 -8.59 2.98 -0.18
C THR A 109 -8.26 1.61 0.41
N GLY A 110 -8.86 0.54 -0.10
CA GLY A 110 -8.63 -0.83 0.36
C GLY A 110 -7.17 -1.26 0.19
N ALA A 111 -6.60 -1.05 -1.00
CA ALA A 111 -5.20 -1.37 -1.27
C ALA A 111 -4.24 -0.54 -0.41
N GLY A 112 -4.47 0.77 -0.29
CA GLY A 112 -3.65 1.66 0.54
C GLY A 112 -3.70 1.31 2.02
N LEU A 113 -4.87 0.91 2.52
CA LEU A 113 -5.04 0.46 3.91
C LEU A 113 -4.31 -0.86 4.16
N LEU A 114 -4.42 -1.84 3.24
CA LEU A 114 -3.75 -3.13 3.32
C LEU A 114 -2.22 -2.96 3.35
N VAL A 115 -1.69 -2.09 2.48
CA VAL A 115 -0.25 -1.73 2.47
C VAL A 115 0.18 -1.10 3.79
N GLY A 116 -0.62 -0.17 4.32
CA GLY A 116 -0.34 0.46 5.61
C GLY A 116 -0.32 -0.55 6.77
N VAL A 117 -1.29 -1.47 6.81
CA VAL A 117 -1.37 -2.53 7.80
C VAL A 117 -0.16 -3.47 7.72
N VAL A 118 0.19 -3.94 6.51
CA VAL A 118 1.35 -4.82 6.29
C VAL A 118 2.64 -4.11 6.69
N PHE A 119 2.82 -2.85 6.29
CA PHE A 119 3.98 -2.06 6.68
C PHE A 119 4.09 -1.96 8.20
N CYS A 120 3.00 -1.61 8.88
CA CYS A 120 3.04 -1.43 10.32
C CYS A 120 3.24 -2.75 11.08
N LEU A 121 2.71 -3.88 10.58
CA LEU A 121 2.99 -5.22 11.12
C LEU A 121 4.48 -5.57 11.00
N VAL A 122 5.09 -5.35 9.82
CA VAL A 122 6.51 -5.66 9.58
C VAL A 122 7.44 -4.70 10.34
N ALA A 123 7.03 -3.43 10.47
CA ALA A 123 7.75 -2.43 11.25
C ALA A 123 7.61 -2.63 12.77
N GLY A 124 6.70 -3.50 13.21
CA GLY A 124 6.44 -3.76 14.63
C GLY A 124 5.78 -2.57 15.35
N LEU A 125 5.01 -1.75 14.63
CA LEU A 125 4.31 -0.61 15.22
C LEU A 125 3.09 -1.10 16.02
N PRO A 126 2.86 -0.55 17.23
CA PRO A 126 1.72 -0.95 18.05
C PRO A 126 0.40 -0.56 17.36
N VAL A 127 -0.42 -1.56 17.06
CA VAL A 127 -1.74 -1.45 16.38
C VAL A 127 -2.75 -0.62 17.19
N TRP A 128 -2.52 -0.44 18.49
CA TRP A 128 -3.53 0.11 19.38
C TRP A 128 -2.91 0.76 20.61
N GLY A 129 -2.97 2.09 20.71
CA GLY A 129 -2.98 2.89 21.96
C GLY A 129 -1.83 2.75 22.96
N ARG A 130 -0.93 1.77 22.85
CA ARG A 130 0.27 1.68 23.66
C ARG A 130 1.32 2.55 23.00
N GLN A 131 1.38 3.81 23.42
CA GLN A 131 2.64 4.51 23.42
C GLN A 131 3.65 3.59 24.09
N VAL A 132 4.65 3.15 23.34
CA VAL A 132 5.78 2.45 23.92
C VAL A 132 6.55 3.50 24.70
N GLN A 133 6.16 3.75 25.96
CA GLN A 133 6.91 4.55 26.93
C GLN A 133 8.25 3.88 27.32
N GLY A 134 8.88 3.08 26.45
CA GLY A 134 9.92 2.16 26.88
C GLY A 134 10.95 1.76 25.85
N VAL A 135 11.15 2.51 24.76
CA VAL A 135 12.34 2.29 23.89
C VAL A 135 13.06 3.60 23.62
N ALA A 136 13.51 4.22 24.71
CA ALA A 136 14.64 5.14 24.71
C ALA A 136 15.44 4.96 26.01
N SER A 137 15.80 3.70 26.29
CA SER A 137 16.95 3.37 27.13
C SER A 137 17.38 1.95 26.74
N CYS A 138 18.22 1.85 25.72
CA CYS A 138 19.21 0.81 25.44
C CYS A 138 19.86 1.18 24.11
N GLU A 139 21.00 1.86 24.25
CA GLU A 139 22.27 1.66 23.51
C GLU A 139 22.21 1.00 22.13
#